data_AF-A0A961AYW5-F1
#
_entry.id   AF-A0A961AYW5-F1
#
_cell.length_a   1.000
_cell.length_b   1.000
_cell.length_c   1.000
_cell.angle_alpha   90.00
_cell.angle_beta   90.00
_cell.angle_gamma   90.00
#
_symmetry.space_group_name_H-M   'P 1'
#
loop_
_entity.id
_entity.type
_entity.pdbx_description
1 polymer ?
#
loop_
_entity_poly.entity_id
_entity_poly.type
_entity_poly.pdbx_seq_one_letter_code
_entity_poly.pdbx_strand_id
1 'polypeptide(L)' 'VGEHQELANLAAYLVSDFSAYINGEVVVIDGGEWLKGAGQMNLLEEVPQQMWDMLEAMIREKKRQ' A
#
# COMPACT_ATOMS: atom_id res chain seq x y z
N VAL A 1 -1.57 5.02 14.56
CA VAL A 1 -2.65 6.02 14.39
C VAL A 1 -2.03 7.31 13.91
N GLY A 2 -2.71 8.05 13.02
CA GLY A 2 -2.22 9.32 12.49
C GLY A 2 -2.48 10.50 13.42
N GLU A 3 -1.82 11.62 13.14
CA GLU A 3 -1.92 12.88 13.86
C GLU A 3 -2.97 13.81 13.22
N HIS A 4 -3.73 14.54 14.04
CA HIS A 4 -4.76 15.45 13.52
C HIS A 4 -4.19 16.55 12.61
N GLN A 5 -2.93 16.94 12.83
CA GLN A 5 -2.25 17.92 11.99
C GLN A 5 -2.05 17.43 10.55
N GLU A 6 -1.86 16.12 10.33
CA GLU A 6 -1.68 15.55 8.99
C GLU A 6 -2.97 15.71 8.17
N LEU A 7 -4.12 15.39 8.78
CA LEU A 7 -5.42 15.61 8.17
C LEU A 7 -5.69 17.10 7.92
N ALA A 8 -5.38 17.96 8.90
CA ALA A 8 -5.60 19.40 8.78
C ALA A 8 -4.78 20.01 7.62
N ASN A 9 -3.52 19.60 7.48
CA ASN A 9 -2.65 20.05 6.39
C ASN A 9 -3.17 19.59 5.02
N LEU A 10 -3.60 18.32 4.90
CA LEU A 10 -4.17 17.81 3.65
C LEU A 10 -5.46 18.55 3.29
N ALA A 11 -6.36 18.75 4.26
CA ALA A 11 -7.60 19.50 4.05
C ALA A 11 -7.33 20.95 3.64
N ALA A 12 -6.37 21.62 4.29
CA ALA A 12 -5.98 22.98 3.95
C ALA A 12 -5.42 23.08 2.52
N TYR A 13 -4.62 22.10 2.08
CA TYR A 13 -4.15 22.03 0.70
C TYR A 13 -5.32 21.85 -0.28
N LEU A 14 -6.20 20.87 -0.05
CA LEU A 14 -7.31 20.52 -0.95
C LEU A 14 -8.37 21.62 -1.11
N VAL A 15 -8.52 22.50 -0.11
CA VAL A 15 -9.44 23.64 -0.16
C VAL A 15 -8.78 24.90 -0.75
N SER A 16 -7.45 24.92 -0.90
CA SER A 16 -6.72 26.08 -1.42
C SER A 16 -6.72 26.13 -2.95
N ASP A 17 -6.35 27.29 -3.52
CA ASP A 17 -6.16 27.44 -4.97
C ASP A 17 -5.01 26.56 -5.53
N PHE A 18 -4.12 26.05 -4.67
CA PHE A 18 -3.02 25.17 -5.09
C PHE A 18 -3.48 23.79 -5.56
N SER A 19 -4.73 23.41 -5.28
CA SER A 19 -5.35 22.17 -5.75
C SER A 19 -6.45 22.42 -6.78
N ALA A 20 -6.45 23.57 -7.48
CA ALA A 20 -7.53 23.98 -8.39
C ALA A 20 -7.87 22.96 -9.51
N TYR A 21 -6.95 22.05 -9.84
CA TYR A 21 -7.16 21.01 -10.85
C TYR A 21 -7.50 19.62 -10.27
N ILE A 22 -7.61 19.49 -8.94
CA ILE A 22 -8.02 18.27 -8.26
C ILE A 22 -9.54 18.34 -8.05
N ASN A 23 -10.30 17.51 -8.78
CA ASN A 23 -11.75 17.46 -8.69
C ASN A 23 -12.24 16.00 -8.80
N GLY A 24 -13.21 15.62 -7.94
CA GLY A 24 -13.77 14.27 -7.91
C GLY A 24 -12.86 13.20 -7.30
N GLU A 25 -11.75 13.60 -6.69
CA GLU A 25 -10.76 12.68 -6.12
C GLU A 25 -11.16 12.18 -4.71
N VAL A 26 -10.69 10.99 -4.34
CA VAL A 26 -10.86 10.40 -3.01
C VAL A 26 -9.49 10.06 -2.43
N VAL A 27 -9.00 10.91 -1.52
CA VAL A 27 -7.69 10.72 -0.89
C VAL A 27 -7.80 9.88 0.38
N VAL A 28 -7.16 8.72 0.40
CA VAL A 28 -7.04 7.85 1.58
C VAL A 28 -5.81 8.25 2.41
N ILE A 29 -6.00 8.54 3.70
CA ILE A 29 -4.94 8.93 4.65
C ILE A 29 -4.89 7.97 5.84
N ASP A 30 -4.55 6.71 5.59
CA ASP A 30 -4.56 5.63 6.57
C ASP A 30 -3.17 5.05 6.87
N GLY A 31 -2.10 5.71 6.40
CA GLY A 31 -0.74 5.19 6.54
C GLY A 31 -0.46 3.92 5.73
N GLY A 32 -1.27 3.61 4.71
CA GLY A 32 -1.12 2.43 3.87
C GLY A 32 -1.86 1.19 4.39
N GLU A 33 -2.68 1.32 5.43
CA GLU A 33 -3.44 0.22 6.02
C GLU A 33 -4.33 -0.49 4.99
N TRP A 34 -5.05 0.27 4.16
CA TRP A 34 -5.89 -0.27 3.08
C TRP A 34 -5.07 -1.09 2.10
N LEU A 35 -3.93 -0.57 1.64
CA LEU A 35 -3.07 -1.28 0.70
C LEU A 35 -2.50 -2.55 1.33
N LYS A 36 -2.16 -2.51 2.62
CA LYS A 36 -1.69 -3.66 3.38
C LYS A 36 -2.80 -4.70 3.65
N GLY A 37 -4.05 -4.29 3.80
CA GLY A 37 -5.19 -5.19 4.01
C GLY A 37 -5.77 -5.76 2.71
N ALA A 38 -5.73 -5.03 1.60
CA ALA A 38 -6.43 -5.39 0.37
C ALA A 38 -5.62 -6.28 -0.58
N GLY A 39 -4.29 -6.35 -0.43
CA GLY A 39 -3.44 -7.15 -1.31
C GLY A 39 -3.43 -8.63 -0.93
N GLN A 40 -3.88 -9.49 -1.86
CA GLN A 40 -3.91 -10.95 -1.68
C GLN A 40 -2.53 -11.54 -1.31
N MET A 41 -1.44 -10.90 -1.77
CA MET A 41 -0.07 -11.37 -1.57
C MET A 41 0.66 -10.67 -0.43
N ASN A 42 0.01 -9.78 0.32
CA ASN A 42 0.67 -9.02 1.40
C ASN A 42 1.11 -9.91 2.57
N LEU A 43 0.48 -11.08 2.75
CA LEU A 43 0.92 -12.11 3.70
C LEU A 43 2.34 -12.61 3.40
N LEU A 44 2.83 -12.45 2.17
CA LEU A 44 4.19 -12.82 1.80
C LEU A 44 5.25 -11.89 2.39
N GLU A 45 4.87 -10.71 2.94
CA GLU A 45 5.80 -9.86 3.69
C GLU A 45 6.35 -10.56 4.94
N GLU A 46 5.59 -11.51 5.52
CA GLU A 46 6.00 -12.27 6.70
C GLU A 46 6.95 -13.43 6.36
N VAL A 47 7.12 -13.75 5.07
CA VAL A 47 8.01 -14.82 4.61
C VAL A 47 9.47 -14.39 4.78
N PRO A 48 10.28 -15.10 5.59
CA PRO A 48 11.68 -14.77 5.78
C PRO A 48 12.46 -14.80 4.47
N GLN A 49 13.44 -13.90 4.32
CA GLN A 49 14.18 -13.75 3.07
C GLN A 49 14.80 -15.06 2.58
N GLN A 50 15.32 -15.86 3.52
CA GLN A 50 15.98 -17.14 3.25
C GLN A 50 15.03 -18.22 2.72
N MET A 51 13.72 -18.05 2.90
CA MET A 51 12.71 -19.01 2.47
C MET A 51 12.28 -18.81 1.01
N TRP A 52 12.59 -17.65 0.41
CA TRP A 52 12.23 -17.35 -0.98
C TRP A 52 12.93 -18.25 -1.99
N ASP A 53 14.20 -18.56 -1.77
CA ASP A 53 14.96 -19.44 -2.66
C ASP A 53 14.31 -20.84 -2.74
N MET A 54 13.79 -21.34 -1.62
CA MET A 54 13.07 -22.62 -1.58
C MET A 54 11.72 -22.54 -2.29
N LEU A 55 10.94 -21.47 -2.06
CA LEU A 55 9.66 -21.24 -2.73
C LEU A 55 9.84 -21.13 -4.25
N GLU A 56 10.87 -20.42 -4.71
CA GLU A 56 11.19 -20.28 -6.12
C GLU A 56 11.56 -21.64 -6.75
N ALA A 57 12.38 -22.44 -6.07
CA ALA A 57 12.76 -23.77 -6.54
C ALA A 57 11.53 -24.67 -6.73
N MET A 58 10.62 -24.69 -5.75
CA MET A 58 9.36 -25.47 -5.82
C MET A 58 8.46 -25.02 -6.97
N ILE A 59 8.29 -23.71 -7.17
CA ILE A 59 7.50 -23.16 -8.28
C ILE A 59 8.09 -23.58 -9.64
N ARG A 60 9.41 -23.49 -9.79
CA ARG A 60 10.12 -23.85 -11.03
C ARG A 60 10.08 -25.35 -11.31
N GLU A 61 10.11 -26.19 -10.29
CA GLU A 61 9.95 -27.64 -10.43
C GLU A 61 8.55 -28.00 -10.92
N LYS A 62 7.51 -27.44 -10.28
CA LYS A 62 6.12 -27.70 -10.68
C LYS A 62 5.78 -27.24 -12.10
N LYS A 63 6.46 -26.21 -12.60
CA LYS A 63 6.32 -25.72 -13.98
C LYS A 63 7.01 -26.60 -15.03
N ARG A 64 7.96 -27.45 -14.61
CA ARG A 64 8.69 -28.39 -15.48
C ARG A 64 8.00 -29.76 -15.60
N GLN A 65 6.99 -30.01 -14.77
CA GLN A 65 6.06 -31.14 -14.87
C GLN A 65 4.87 -30.75 -15.75
#